data_AF-Q2JNB0-F1
#
_entry.id   AF-Q2JNB0-F1
#
_cell.length_a   1.000
_cell.length_b   1.000
_cell.length_c   1.000
_cell.angle_alpha   90.00
_cell.angle_beta   90.00
_cell.angle_gamma   90.00
#
_symmetry.space_group_name_H-M   'P 1'
#
loop_
_entity.id
_entity.type
_entity.pdbx_description
1 polymer ?
#
loop_
_entity_poly.entity_id
_entity_poly.type
_entity_poly.pdbx_seq_one_letter_code
_entity_poly.pdbx_strand_id
1 'polypeptide(L)'
;MARSKPRQKQRFPHLLGSKWTSAQPVMGWRHFQVTARQQGEGGVVFAELRAVCDPQVRLWVNAATLKNRDLWQPGWTPLEDGIPCGRQDPLLDRAGG
;
A
#
# COMPACT_ATOMS: atom_id res chain seq x y z
N MET A 1 -43.41 3.95 -11.37
CA MET A 1 -42.52 4.75 -10.49
C MET A 1 -41.21 3.98 -10.33
N ALA A 2 -40.13 4.40 -10.99
CA ALA A 2 -38.83 3.73 -10.92
C ALA A 2 -38.19 4.00 -9.54
N ARG A 3 -37.94 2.94 -8.75
CA ARG A 3 -37.24 3.05 -7.47
C ARG A 3 -35.77 3.39 -7.73
N SER A 4 -35.39 4.64 -7.52
CA SER A 4 -34.02 5.09 -7.50
C SER A 4 -33.25 4.31 -6.43
N LYS A 5 -32.29 3.46 -6.82
CA LYS A 5 -31.35 2.84 -5.89
C LYS A 5 -30.60 3.96 -5.15
N PRO A 6 -30.63 4.03 -3.81
CA PRO A 6 -29.87 5.04 -3.09
C PRO A 6 -28.39 4.81 -3.42
N ARG A 7 -27.72 5.85 -3.93
CA ARG A 7 -26.27 5.86 -4.10
C ARG A 7 -25.65 5.81 -2.71
N GLN A 8 -25.42 4.59 -2.22
CA GLN A 8 -24.67 4.31 -1.00
C GLN A 8 -23.38 5.13 -1.05
N LYS A 9 -23.25 6.12 -0.15
CA LYS A 9 -22.04 6.93 0.00
C LYS A 9 -20.87 5.97 0.18
N GLN A 10 -20.05 5.84 -0.85
CA GLN A 10 -18.88 4.97 -0.81
C GLN A 10 -17.98 5.44 0.32
N ARG A 11 -17.83 4.62 1.36
CA ARG A 11 -16.87 4.88 2.45
C ARG A 11 -15.46 4.80 1.86
N PHE A 12 -14.71 5.89 1.97
CA PHE A 12 -13.33 6.08 1.49
C PHE A 12 -13.12 6.17 -0.05
N PRO A 13 -13.79 7.08 -0.78
CA PRO A 13 -13.69 7.14 -2.25
C PRO A 13 -12.24 7.30 -2.75
N HIS A 14 -11.36 7.92 -1.96
CA HIS A 14 -9.97 8.18 -2.32
C HIS A 14 -9.00 7.04 -1.95
N LEU A 15 -9.46 5.95 -1.31
CA LEU A 15 -8.56 4.88 -0.86
C LEU A 15 -8.01 4.06 -2.04
N LEU A 16 -8.83 3.81 -3.06
CA LEU A 16 -8.41 3.14 -4.29
C LEU A 16 -7.39 4.03 -5.03
N GLY A 17 -6.24 3.46 -5.36
CA GLY A 17 -5.14 4.17 -6.00
C GLY A 17 -4.25 4.96 -5.02
N SER A 18 -4.59 5.00 -3.72
CA SER A 18 -3.73 5.62 -2.72
C SER A 18 -2.41 4.88 -2.58
N LYS A 19 -1.34 5.65 -2.36
CA LYS A 19 0.02 5.16 -2.19
C LYS A 19 0.35 5.12 -0.70
N TRP A 20 0.97 4.03 -0.27
CA TRP A 20 1.30 3.80 1.13
C TRP A 20 2.68 3.18 1.25
N THR A 21 3.40 3.60 2.27
CA THR A 21 4.71 3.05 2.61
C THR A 21 4.60 2.33 3.95
N SER A 22 4.91 1.04 3.99
CA SER A 22 4.95 0.29 5.23
C SER A 22 6.22 0.64 6.01
N ALA A 23 6.08 0.85 7.32
CA ALA A 23 7.21 1.09 8.20
C ALA A 23 8.14 -0.14 8.27
N GLN A 24 7.57 -1.34 8.18
CA GLN A 24 8.30 -2.59 8.17
C GLN A 24 8.25 -3.21 6.77
N PRO A 25 9.36 -3.78 6.25
CA PRO A 25 9.36 -4.44 4.95
C PRO A 25 8.48 -5.69 5.00
N VAL A 26 7.39 -5.68 4.24
CA VAL A 26 6.52 -6.84 4.06
C VAL A 26 6.98 -7.57 2.81
N MET A 27 7.43 -8.82 2.95
CA MET A 27 7.99 -9.61 1.85
C MET A 27 9.17 -8.92 1.13
N GLY A 28 9.96 -8.13 1.88
CA GLY A 28 11.07 -7.33 1.33
C GLY A 28 10.65 -6.00 0.70
N TRP A 29 9.35 -5.70 0.60
CA TRP A 29 8.83 -4.48 0.01
C TRP A 29 8.27 -3.52 1.06
N ARG A 30 8.49 -2.22 0.86
CA ARG A 30 7.91 -1.16 1.69
C ARG A 30 6.87 -0.34 0.94
N HIS A 31 6.96 -0.28 -0.39
CA HIS A 31 6.12 0.57 -1.23
C HIS A 31 4.94 -0.18 -1.81
N PHE A 32 3.73 0.23 -1.41
CA PHE A 32 2.50 -0.40 -1.83
C PHE A 32 1.48 0.60 -2.35
N GLN A 33 0.67 0.16 -3.31
CA GLN A 33 -0.46 0.91 -3.83
C GLN A 33 -1.74 0.12 -3.58
N VAL A 34 -2.78 0.82 -3.15
CA VAL A 34 -4.10 0.21 -2.95
C VAL A 34 -4.75 -0.04 -4.31
N THR A 35 -4.92 -1.30 -4.69
CA THR A 35 -5.54 -1.71 -5.97
C THR A 35 -7.01 -2.03 -5.82
N ALA A 36 -7.39 -2.59 -4.67
CA ALA A 36 -8.77 -2.95 -4.37
C ALA A 36 -9.12 -2.60 -2.93
N ARG A 37 -10.42 -2.57 -2.64
CA ARG A 37 -10.95 -2.49 -1.28
C ARG A 37 -12.16 -3.40 -1.18
N GLN A 38 -12.31 -4.07 -0.04
CA GLN A 38 -13.40 -4.99 0.20
C GLN A 38 -14.03 -4.65 1.55
N GLN A 39 -15.36 -4.57 1.58
CA GLN A 39 -16.08 -4.46 2.84
C GLN A 39 -16.22 -5.85 3.44
N GLY A 40 -15.66 -6.06 4.62
CA GLY A 40 -15.79 -7.29 5.38
C GLY A 40 -17.03 -7.28 6.27
N GLU A 41 -17.18 -8.35 7.03
CA GLU A 41 -18.22 -8.45 8.07
C GLU A 41 -18.02 -7.42 9.19
N GLY A 42 -19.12 -7.07 9.86
CA GLY A 42 -19.09 -6.09 10.95
C GLY A 42 -18.75 -4.66 10.53
N GLY A 43 -18.76 -4.34 9.23
CA GLY A 43 -18.49 -2.98 8.72
C GLY A 43 -17.02 -2.61 8.63
N VAL A 44 -16.11 -3.57 8.85
CA VAL A 44 -14.67 -3.44 8.62
C VAL A 44 -14.41 -3.30 7.12
N VAL A 45 -13.41 -2.50 6.76
CA VAL A 45 -12.99 -2.33 5.37
C VAL A 45 -11.57 -2.83 5.24
N PHE A 46 -11.31 -3.71 4.28
CA PHE A 46 -9.98 -4.17 3.92
C PHE A 46 -9.51 -3.45 2.65
N ALA A 47 -8.23 -3.15 2.58
CA ALA A 47 -7.54 -2.60 1.42
C ALA A 47 -6.56 -3.65 0.90
N GLU A 48 -6.65 -3.95 -0.39
CA GLU A 48 -5.66 -4.75 -1.11
C GLU A 48 -4.52 -3.82 -1.51
N LEU A 49 -3.33 -4.08 -0.97
CA LEU A 49 -2.09 -3.40 -1.26
C LEU A 49 -1.25 -4.28 -2.17
N ARG A 50 -0.82 -3.72 -3.30
CA ARG A 50 0.07 -4.35 -4.26
C ARG A 50 1.41 -3.64 -4.23
N ALA A 51 2.52 -4.37 -4.18
CA ALA A 51 3.83 -3.74 -4.26
C ALA A 51 4.01 -3.07 -5.63
N VAL A 52 4.55 -1.85 -5.64
CA VAL A 52 4.73 -1.13 -6.91
C VAL A 52 5.87 -1.71 -7.72
N CYS A 53 6.91 -2.19 -7.05
CA CYS A 53 8.05 -2.83 -7.69
C CYS A 53 7.73 -4.26 -8.16
N ASP A 54 6.84 -4.97 -7.47
CA ASP A 54 6.50 -6.36 -7.82
C ASP A 54 4.98 -6.60 -7.85
N PRO A 55 4.41 -6.90 -9.04
CA PRO A 55 2.99 -7.19 -9.21
C PRO A 55 2.44 -8.39 -8.44
N GLN A 56 3.29 -9.34 -8.10
CA GLN A 56 2.90 -10.63 -7.52
C GLN A 56 2.71 -10.49 -6.01
N VAL A 57 3.47 -9.58 -5.39
CA VAL A 57 3.31 -9.26 -3.97
C VAL A 57 2.04 -8.42 -3.77
N ARG A 58 1.03 -9.07 -3.21
CA ARG A 58 -0.24 -8.47 -2.82
C ARG A 58 -0.59 -8.89 -1.41
N LEU A 59 -1.06 -7.96 -0.61
CA LEU A 59 -1.54 -8.23 0.73
C LEU A 59 -2.86 -7.52 0.99
N TRP A 60 -3.67 -8.09 1.86
CA TRP A 60 -4.90 -7.48 2.34
C TRP A 60 -4.68 -6.99 3.75
N VAL A 61 -4.93 -5.71 4.01
CA VAL A 61 -4.86 -5.12 5.36
C VAL A 61 -6.16 -4.46 5.73
N ASN A 62 -6.43 -4.36 7.02
CA ASN A 62 -7.57 -3.59 7.49
C ASN A 62 -7.31 -2.10 7.22
N ALA A 63 -8.23 -1.41 6.54
CA ALA A 63 -8.12 0.02 6.27
C ALA A 63 -8.04 0.87 7.55
N ALA A 64 -8.46 0.34 8.69
CA ALA A 64 -8.22 0.95 9.99
C ALA A 64 -6.72 1.02 10.35
N THR A 65 -5.91 0.01 10.00
CA THR A 65 -4.46 0.02 10.26
C THR A 65 -3.72 1.01 9.37
N LEU A 66 -4.23 1.30 8.17
CA LEU A 66 -3.69 2.37 7.30
C LEU A 66 -3.78 3.75 7.96
N LYS A 67 -4.69 3.95 8.92
CA LYS A 67 -4.73 5.18 9.71
C LYS A 67 -3.61 5.27 10.75
N ASN A 68 -3.01 4.14 11.12
CA ASN A 68 -1.91 4.09 12.08
C ASN A 68 -0.59 4.42 11.37
N ARG A 69 -0.05 5.60 11.67
CA ARG A 69 1.19 6.12 11.05
C ARG A 69 2.44 5.34 11.44
N ASP A 70 2.40 4.59 12.54
CA ASP A 70 3.49 3.73 12.98
C ASP A 70 3.65 2.49 12.09
N LEU A 71 2.55 2.05 11.47
CA LEU A 71 2.54 0.91 10.55
C LEU A 71 2.60 1.35 9.08
N TRP A 72 1.88 2.43 8.75
CA TRP A 72 1.66 2.87 7.39
C TRP A 72 1.79 4.38 7.25
N GLN A 73 2.72 4.80 6.39
CA GLN A 73 2.89 6.20 6.02
C GLN A 73 2.13 6.50 4.72
N PRO A 74 1.31 7.57 4.68
CA PRO A 74 0.63 7.97 3.46
C PRO A 74 1.63 8.56 2.46
N GLY A 75 1.54 8.15 1.21
CA GLY A 75 2.43 8.59 0.14
C GLY A 75 3.71 7.77 0.03
N TRP A 76 4.64 8.29 -0.77
CA TRP A 76 5.99 7.76 -0.92
C TRP A 76 6.92 8.45 0.07
N THR A 77 6.88 8.02 1.31
CA THR A 77 7.79 8.58 2.33
C THR A 77 9.05 7.74 2.36
N PRO A 78 10.23 8.31 2.05
CA PRO A 78 11.48 7.62 2.36
C PRO A 78 11.56 7.46 3.88
N LEU A 79 11.71 6.23 4.37
CA LEU A 79 12.16 6.07 5.75
C LEU A 79 13.55 6.69 5.79
N GLU A 80 13.76 7.68 6.66
CA GLU A 80 15.06 8.33 6.92
C GLU A 80 16.13 7.38 7.48
N ASP A 81 15.87 6.08 7.46
CA ASP A 81 16.87 5.03 7.60
C ASP A 81 17.58 4.86 6.25
N GLY A 82 18.38 5.84 5.83
CA GLY A 82 19.50 5.79 4.85
C GLY A 82 19.42 4.94 3.56
N ILE A 83 18.31 4.28 3.25
CA ILE A 83 18.17 3.25 2.23
C ILE A 83 17.27 3.83 1.14
N PRO A 84 17.85 4.35 0.04
CA PRO A 84 17.07 4.84 -1.06
C PRO A 84 16.25 3.70 -1.69
N CYS A 85 14.96 3.97 -1.93
CA CYS A 85 14.14 3.15 -2.80
C CYS A 85 14.77 3.13 -4.20
N GLY A 86 15.48 2.06 -4.53
CA GLY A 86 16.02 1.84 -5.87
C GLY A 86 17.54 1.81 -6.00
N ARG A 87 18.31 1.52 -4.93
CA ARG A 87 19.67 1.01 -5.16
C ARG A 87 19.66 -0.51 -5.12
N GLN A 88 19.51 -1.09 -6.31
CA GLN A 88 20.11 -2.39 -6.58
C GLN A 88 21.59 -2.28 -6.20
N ASP A 89 22.01 -3.18 -5.33
CA ASP A 89 23.36 -3.26 -4.79
C ASP A 89 24.43 -3.03 -5.89
N PRO A 90 25.27 -1.98 -5.81
CA PRO A 90 26.37 -1.78 -6.74
C PRO A 90 27.63 -2.60 -6.41
N LEU A 91 27.56 -3.67 -5.61
CA LEU A 91 28.69 -4.55 -5.35
C LEU A 91 28.91 -5.56 -6.49
N LEU A 92 28.90 -5.09 -7.75
CA LEU A 92 29.46 -5.84 -8.88
C LEU A 92 30.53 -5.07 -9.67
N ASP A 93 30.77 -3.78 -9.41
CA ASP A 93 31.76 -3.01 -10.16
C ASP A 93 33.03 -2.69 -9.34
N ARG A 94 33.59 -3.72 -8.69
CA ARG A 94 34.96 -3.69 -8.14
C ARG A 94 35.75 -4.94 -8.54
N ALA A 95 35.69 -5.32 -9.81
CA ALA A 95 36.60 -6.31 -10.38
C ALA A 95 36.86 -6.02 -11.87
N GLY A 96 38.02 -5.42 -12.14
CA GLY A 96 38.55 -5.09 -13.47
C GLY A 96 39.37 -3.80 -13.33
N GLY A 97 40.64 -3.83 -12.94
CA GLY A 97 41.67 -4.80 -13.33
C GLY A 97 42.28 -4.31 -14.63
#